data_AF-A0A5Q4GK52-F1
#
_entry.id   AF-A0A5Q4GK52-F1
#
_cell.length_a   1.000
_cell.length_b   1.000
_cell.length_c   1.000
_cell.angle_alpha   90.00
_cell.angle_beta   90.00
_cell.angle_gamma   90.00
#
_symmetry.space_group_name_H-M   'P 1'
#
loop_
_entity.id
_entity.type
_entity.pdbx_description
1 polymer ?
#
loop_
_entity_poly.entity_id
_entity_poly.type
_entity_poly.pdbx_seq_one_letter_code
_entity_poly.pdbx_strand_id
1 'polypeptide(L)'
;MVEGLNRFADHFFGFTEQYALIGGAACDLAMQAVGQPFRVTRDLDIVLCLESLSVEFVAAFWKFVGNGGYRSQEKENGQRQFYRFLKPQAAGFPAMLELFARRPDALDFRGQGHLTPIPMSDAVSSLSAILLDPDYYGWIHAGRQVQQRVSIVRPEHLIPLKARAWLDLTARRQLGGQVSSADIKKHKNDVFRLLAIVDPDFSASIPPSISKDMGAFADRMAAEPIDLKSLGITAATPAEMLAQFQTLCRL
;
A
#
# COMPACT_ATOMS: atom_id res chain seq x y z
N MET A 1 -1.05 -5.05 -15.40
CA MET A 1 -2.33 -4.32 -15.24
C MET A 1 -3.25 -5.08 -14.32
N VAL A 2 -3.56 -4.48 -13.18
CA VAL A 2 -4.54 -4.97 -12.20
C VAL A 2 -5.94 -5.00 -12.82
N GLU A 3 -6.60 -6.15 -12.74
CA GLU A 3 -7.99 -6.28 -13.19
C GLU A 3 -8.90 -5.31 -12.41
N GLY A 4 -9.71 -4.54 -13.13
CA GLY A 4 -10.65 -3.58 -12.53
C GLY A 4 -10.04 -2.24 -12.10
N LEU A 5 -8.74 -1.99 -12.31
CA LEU A 5 -8.12 -0.70 -12.00
C LEU A 5 -8.67 0.46 -12.85
N ASN A 6 -8.91 0.25 -14.16
CA ASN A 6 -9.53 1.28 -14.99
C ASN A 6 -10.94 1.63 -14.51
N ARG A 7 -11.72 0.62 -14.08
CA ARG A 7 -13.05 0.84 -13.50
C ARG A 7 -12.97 1.63 -12.20
N PHE A 8 -11.99 1.33 -11.35
CA PHE A 8 -11.74 2.10 -10.14
C PHE A 8 -11.34 3.55 -10.49
N ALA A 9 -10.43 3.74 -11.44
CA ALA A 9 -10.00 5.05 -11.93
C ALA A 9 -11.18 5.90 -12.42
N ASP A 10 -12.05 5.30 -13.25
CA ASP A 10 -13.23 5.98 -13.76
C ASP A 10 -14.20 6.38 -12.63
N HIS A 11 -14.44 5.49 -11.68
CA HIS A 11 -15.38 5.73 -10.59
C HIS A 11 -14.87 6.75 -9.57
N PHE A 12 -13.56 6.80 -9.32
CA PHE A 12 -12.96 7.64 -8.28
C PHE A 12 -12.15 8.83 -8.79
N PHE A 13 -12.20 9.15 -10.09
CA PHE A 13 -11.44 10.27 -10.68
C PHE A 13 -11.75 11.62 -10.00
N GLY A 14 -13.00 11.86 -9.60
CA GLY A 14 -13.38 13.08 -8.89
C GLY A 14 -12.92 13.16 -7.42
N PHE A 15 -12.25 12.11 -6.92
CA PHE A 15 -11.89 11.97 -5.50
C PHE A 15 -10.39 11.74 -5.28
N THR A 16 -9.52 12.08 -6.24
CA THR A 16 -8.08 11.79 -6.16
C THR A 16 -7.38 12.39 -4.93
N GLU A 17 -7.91 13.46 -4.35
CA GLU A 17 -7.33 14.03 -3.13
C GLU A 17 -7.68 13.26 -1.86
N GLN A 18 -8.68 12.38 -1.90
CA GLN A 18 -9.28 11.74 -0.72
C GLN A 18 -8.74 10.33 -0.44
N TYR A 19 -7.92 9.80 -1.34
CA TYR A 19 -7.26 8.52 -1.18
C TYR A 19 -5.89 8.49 -1.86
N ALA A 20 -5.10 7.47 -1.57
CA ALA A 20 -3.92 7.09 -2.32
C ALA A 20 -3.84 5.57 -2.46
N LEU A 21 -3.59 5.07 -3.66
CA LEU A 21 -3.26 3.66 -3.87
C LEU A 21 -1.79 3.43 -3.51
N ILE A 22 -1.56 2.39 -2.72
CA ILE A 22 -0.23 1.88 -2.39
C ILE A 22 -0.07 0.45 -2.94
N GLY A 23 0.84 -0.33 -2.36
CA GLY A 23 0.78 -1.78 -2.53
C GLY A 23 1.17 -2.27 -3.91
N GLY A 24 0.52 -3.32 -4.39
CA GLY A 24 0.85 -3.92 -5.68
C GLY A 24 0.45 -3.05 -6.88
N ALA A 25 -0.73 -2.44 -6.83
CA ALA A 25 -1.29 -1.66 -7.93
C ALA A 25 -0.47 -0.40 -8.23
N ALA A 26 -0.03 0.31 -7.18
CA ALA A 26 0.83 1.48 -7.35
C ALA A 26 2.19 1.11 -7.98
N CYS A 27 2.78 -0.02 -7.58
CA CYS A 27 3.99 -0.53 -8.23
C CYS A 27 3.77 -0.89 -9.70
N ASP A 28 2.66 -1.56 -10.04
CA ASP A 28 2.33 -1.93 -11.43
C ASP A 28 2.24 -0.69 -12.32
N LEU A 29 1.55 0.36 -11.85
CA LEU A 29 1.44 1.63 -12.57
C LEU A 29 2.79 2.35 -12.72
N ALA A 30 3.60 2.38 -11.67
CA ALA A 30 4.93 2.99 -11.71
C ALA A 30 5.86 2.29 -12.71
N MET A 31 5.89 0.95 -12.70
CA MET A 31 6.70 0.15 -13.63
C MET A 31 6.21 0.31 -15.08
N GLN A 32 4.89 0.35 -15.28
CA GLN A 32 4.31 0.59 -16.60
C GLN A 32 4.70 1.95 -17.19
N ALA A 33 4.82 2.99 -16.36
CA ALA A 33 5.23 4.33 -16.81
C ALA A 33 6.61 4.34 -17.47
N VAL A 34 7.50 3.43 -17.08
CA VAL A 34 8.84 3.26 -17.69
C VAL A 34 8.93 2.07 -18.64
N GLY A 35 7.79 1.50 -19.04
CA GLY A 35 7.72 0.38 -19.99
C GLY A 35 8.20 -0.97 -19.43
N GLN A 36 8.32 -1.12 -18.10
CA GLN A 36 8.78 -2.34 -17.45
C GLN A 36 7.59 -3.20 -16.97
N PRO A 37 7.66 -4.53 -17.08
CA PRO A 37 6.62 -5.40 -16.56
C PRO A 37 6.68 -5.47 -15.03
N PHE A 38 5.52 -5.69 -14.40
CA PHE A 38 5.42 -5.99 -12.99
C PHE A 38 4.65 -7.30 -12.76
N ARG A 39 4.86 -7.93 -11.60
CA ARG A 39 4.16 -9.17 -11.25
C ARG A 39 2.65 -8.89 -11.14
N VAL A 40 1.84 -9.89 -11.47
CA VAL A 40 0.38 -9.80 -11.33
C VAL A 40 0.00 -9.50 -9.87
N THR A 41 -0.91 -8.54 -9.71
CA THR A 41 -1.57 -8.20 -8.44
C THR A 41 -3.03 -7.93 -8.74
N ARG A 42 -3.90 -8.31 -7.82
CA ARG A 42 -5.36 -8.25 -8.00
C ARG A 42 -6.04 -7.42 -6.91
N ASP A 43 -5.25 -6.90 -5.99
CA ASP A 43 -5.71 -6.25 -4.77
C ASP A 43 -5.45 -4.75 -4.89
N LEU A 44 -6.39 -3.94 -4.37
CA LEU A 44 -6.18 -2.52 -4.17
C LEU A 44 -6.02 -2.22 -2.69
N ASP A 45 -4.82 -1.74 -2.35
CA ASP A 45 -4.47 -1.22 -1.05
C ASP A 45 -4.70 0.30 -1.06
N ILE A 46 -5.71 0.78 -0.33
CA ILE A 46 -6.24 2.13 -0.41
C ILE A 46 -6.03 2.84 0.93
N VAL A 47 -5.20 3.88 0.92
CA VAL A 47 -5.01 4.76 2.07
C VAL A 47 -6.01 5.91 1.99
N LEU A 48 -6.85 6.08 3.00
CA LEU A 48 -7.84 7.14 3.09
C LEU A 48 -7.24 8.40 3.71
N CYS A 49 -7.42 9.52 3.02
CA CYS A 49 -6.94 10.83 3.44
C CYS A 49 -8.01 11.51 4.30
N LEU A 50 -8.01 11.21 5.60
CA LEU A 50 -9.10 11.60 6.53
C LEU A 50 -9.35 13.12 6.57
N GLU A 51 -8.31 13.94 6.35
CA GLU A 51 -8.40 15.40 6.33
C GLU A 51 -9.26 15.96 5.19
N SER A 52 -9.40 15.17 4.12
CA SER A 52 -10.09 15.55 2.88
C SER A 52 -11.30 14.65 2.58
N LEU A 53 -11.58 13.70 3.46
CA LEU A 53 -12.58 12.67 3.24
C LEU A 53 -13.98 13.27 3.30
N SER A 54 -14.73 13.10 2.23
CA SER A 54 -16.08 13.64 2.05
C SER A 54 -17.16 12.57 2.19
N VAL A 55 -18.39 13.00 2.51
CA VAL A 55 -19.55 12.10 2.55
C VAL A 55 -19.82 11.51 1.16
N GLU A 56 -19.58 12.30 0.12
CA GLU A 56 -19.73 11.92 -1.29
C GLU A 56 -18.76 10.80 -1.67
N PHE A 57 -17.51 10.86 -1.21
CA PHE A 57 -16.56 9.76 -1.42
C PHE A 57 -17.00 8.49 -0.73
N VAL A 58 -17.45 8.55 0.53
CA VAL A 58 -17.90 7.35 1.25
C VAL A 58 -19.13 6.74 0.59
N ALA A 59 -20.08 7.56 0.14
CA ALA A 59 -21.22 7.11 -0.65
C ALA A 59 -20.78 6.48 -1.98
N ALA A 60 -19.83 7.11 -2.69
CA ALA A 60 -19.25 6.56 -3.91
C ALA A 60 -18.54 5.22 -3.64
N PHE A 61 -17.84 5.09 -2.52
CA PHE A 61 -17.16 3.87 -2.12
C PHE A 61 -18.15 2.73 -1.87
N TRP A 62 -19.21 2.98 -1.10
CA TRP A 62 -20.28 2.00 -0.89
C TRP A 62 -20.98 1.62 -2.20
N LYS A 63 -21.19 2.58 -3.10
CA LYS A 63 -21.72 2.30 -4.45
C LYS A 63 -20.78 1.39 -5.24
N PHE A 64 -19.46 1.61 -5.17
CA PHE A 64 -18.48 0.74 -5.82
C PHE A 64 -18.51 -0.69 -5.26
N VAL A 65 -18.52 -0.81 -3.92
CA VAL A 65 -18.63 -2.09 -3.19
C VAL A 65 -19.93 -2.83 -3.58
N GLY A 66 -21.06 -2.11 -3.61
CA GLY A 66 -22.36 -2.65 -4.00
C GLY A 66 -22.39 -3.11 -5.46
N ASN A 67 -21.89 -2.29 -6.38
CA ASN A 67 -21.81 -2.63 -7.81
C ASN A 67 -20.92 -3.86 -8.07
N GLY A 68 -19.86 -4.03 -7.28
CA GLY A 68 -18.98 -5.21 -7.34
C GLY A 68 -19.57 -6.45 -6.67
N GLY A 69 -20.61 -6.30 -5.85
CA GLY A 69 -21.18 -7.39 -5.06
C GLY A 69 -20.18 -7.99 -4.05
N TYR A 70 -19.27 -7.15 -3.52
CA TYR A 70 -18.22 -7.60 -2.61
C TYR A 70 -18.78 -8.12 -1.29
N ARG A 71 -18.06 -9.07 -0.69
CA ARG A 71 -18.32 -9.56 0.67
C ARG A 71 -17.39 -8.86 1.66
N SER A 72 -17.93 -8.32 2.74
CA SER A 72 -17.14 -7.84 3.89
C SER A 72 -16.71 -9.01 4.78
N GLN A 73 -15.57 -8.93 5.45
CA GLN A 73 -15.23 -9.90 6.50
C GLN A 73 -16.17 -9.74 7.71
N GLU A 74 -16.70 -10.86 8.21
CA GLU A 74 -17.38 -10.93 9.51
C GLU A 74 -16.41 -11.57 10.52
N LYS A 75 -16.24 -10.95 11.69
CA LYS A 75 -15.56 -11.61 12.82
C LYS A 75 -16.46 -12.72 13.38
N GLU A 76 -15.85 -13.70 14.07
CA GLU A 76 -16.55 -14.75 14.82
C GLU A 76 -17.55 -14.21 15.87
N ASN A 77 -17.39 -12.96 16.31
CA ASN A 77 -18.29 -12.28 17.23
C ASN A 77 -19.46 -11.53 16.56
N GLY A 78 -19.67 -11.71 15.25
CA GLY A 78 -20.76 -11.07 14.49
C GLY A 78 -20.53 -9.59 14.13
N GLN A 79 -19.40 -8.98 14.51
CA GLN A 79 -19.08 -7.61 14.08
C GLN A 79 -18.51 -7.61 12.66
N ARG A 80 -19.22 -6.94 11.74
CA ARG A 80 -18.77 -6.71 10.36
C ARG A 80 -17.56 -5.80 10.32
N GLN A 81 -16.55 -6.20 9.57
CA GLN A 81 -15.31 -5.46 9.34
C GLN A 81 -15.36 -4.78 7.97
N PHE A 82 -15.65 -3.47 7.97
CA PHE A 82 -15.77 -2.65 6.75
C PHE A 82 -14.45 -2.02 6.32
N TYR A 83 -13.34 -2.75 6.44
CA TYR A 83 -12.02 -2.33 5.94
C TYR A 83 -11.45 -3.28 4.88
N ARG A 84 -12.00 -4.48 4.72
CA ARG A 84 -11.58 -5.45 3.71
C ARG A 84 -12.79 -6.03 2.99
N PHE A 85 -12.79 -5.88 1.67
CA PHE A 85 -13.87 -6.30 0.79
C PHE A 85 -13.32 -7.31 -0.20
N LEU A 86 -13.89 -8.52 -0.23
CA LEU A 86 -13.35 -9.69 -0.92
C LEU A 86 -14.36 -10.25 -1.92
N LYS A 87 -13.84 -11.01 -2.90
CA LYS A 87 -14.62 -11.88 -3.78
C LYS A 87 -15.80 -11.13 -4.44
N PRO A 88 -15.53 -10.12 -5.28
CA PRO A 88 -16.58 -9.47 -6.05
C PRO A 88 -17.35 -10.52 -6.85
N GLN A 89 -18.67 -10.36 -6.93
CA GLN A 89 -19.53 -11.22 -7.75
C GLN A 89 -19.56 -10.76 -9.21
N ALA A 90 -19.39 -9.45 -9.44
CA ALA A 90 -19.32 -8.88 -10.77
C ALA A 90 -17.89 -8.97 -11.33
N ALA A 91 -17.77 -9.29 -12.62
CA ALA A 91 -16.50 -9.31 -13.33
C ALA A 91 -15.92 -7.91 -13.56
N GLY A 92 -14.61 -7.82 -13.77
CA GLY A 92 -13.94 -6.54 -14.04
C GLY A 92 -13.82 -5.63 -12.82
N PHE A 93 -13.85 -6.22 -11.61
CA PHE A 93 -13.59 -5.57 -10.33
C PHE A 93 -12.31 -6.14 -9.71
N PRO A 94 -11.55 -5.33 -8.93
CA PRO A 94 -10.41 -5.84 -8.17
C PRO A 94 -10.82 -6.98 -7.23
N ALA A 95 -9.98 -8.00 -7.07
CA ALA A 95 -10.30 -9.18 -6.27
C ALA A 95 -10.48 -8.85 -4.77
N MET A 96 -9.76 -7.82 -4.30
CA MET A 96 -9.81 -7.32 -2.94
C MET A 96 -9.67 -5.80 -2.91
N LEU A 97 -10.41 -5.15 -2.01
CA LEU A 97 -10.16 -3.78 -1.57
C LEU A 97 -9.78 -3.82 -0.09
N GLU A 98 -8.68 -3.17 0.28
CA GLU A 98 -8.22 -3.04 1.65
C GLU A 98 -8.01 -1.57 2.02
N LEU A 99 -8.61 -1.14 3.13
CA LEU A 99 -8.61 0.24 3.59
C LEU A 99 -7.62 0.46 4.73
N PHE A 100 -6.83 1.51 4.59
CA PHE A 100 -5.87 2.00 5.57
C PHE A 100 -6.16 3.46 5.89
N ALA A 101 -5.88 3.89 7.12
CA ALA A 101 -5.98 5.30 7.51
C ALA A 101 -5.06 5.57 8.71
N ARG A 102 -4.78 6.84 8.99
CA ARG A 102 -4.25 7.20 10.31
C ARG A 102 -5.32 7.07 11.40
N ARG A 103 -4.90 7.21 12.64
CA ARG A 103 -5.82 7.34 13.78
C ARG A 103 -6.61 8.66 13.66
N PRO A 104 -7.97 8.65 13.76
CA PRO A 104 -8.77 9.88 13.78
C PRO A 104 -8.53 10.68 15.06
N ASP A 105 -8.52 12.02 14.96
CA ASP A 105 -8.30 12.93 16.10
C ASP A 105 -9.50 12.96 17.07
N ALA A 106 -10.71 12.73 16.56
CA ALA A 106 -11.99 12.88 17.29
C ALA A 106 -12.36 11.67 18.18
N LEU A 107 -11.48 10.68 18.34
CA LEU A 107 -11.78 9.47 19.10
C LEU A 107 -10.99 9.41 20.40
N ASP A 108 -11.72 9.67 21.50
CA ASP A 108 -11.57 8.89 22.73
C ASP A 108 -11.74 7.42 22.31
N PHE A 109 -10.62 6.74 22.11
CA PHE A 109 -10.55 5.41 21.53
C PHE A 109 -11.28 4.39 22.41
N ARG A 110 -12.56 4.13 22.09
CA ARG A 110 -13.38 3.08 22.75
C ARG A 110 -13.34 1.73 22.02
N GLY A 111 -12.64 1.63 20.88
CA GLY A 111 -12.44 0.37 20.17
C GLY A 111 -11.23 -0.41 20.72
N GLN A 112 -11.34 -1.72 20.90
CA GLN A 112 -10.17 -2.56 21.19
C GLN A 112 -9.54 -3.03 19.87
N GLY A 113 -8.29 -2.66 19.57
CA GLY A 113 -7.48 -3.24 18.49
C GLY A 113 -6.90 -2.28 17.42
N HIS A 114 -6.34 -2.84 16.34
CA HIS A 114 -5.67 -2.12 15.24
C HIS A 114 -6.63 -1.56 14.16
N LEU A 115 -7.93 -1.52 14.46
CA LEU A 115 -9.01 -1.13 13.54
C LEU A 115 -9.79 0.02 14.15
N THR A 116 -10.19 0.99 13.34
CA THR A 116 -10.97 2.13 13.82
C THR A 116 -12.07 2.51 12.83
N PRO A 117 -13.32 2.71 13.30
CA PRO A 117 -14.39 3.30 12.48
C PRO A 117 -14.03 4.72 12.07
N ILE A 118 -14.34 5.07 10.82
CA ILE A 118 -14.21 6.41 10.28
C ILE A 118 -15.51 7.15 10.64
N PRO A 119 -15.44 8.20 11.48
CA PRO A 119 -16.62 8.94 11.88
C PRO A 119 -17.22 9.64 10.65
N MET A 120 -18.46 9.29 10.31
CA MET A 120 -19.27 9.91 9.26
C MET A 120 -20.62 10.31 9.86
N SER A 121 -21.34 11.23 9.20
CA SER A 121 -22.69 11.61 9.60
C SER A 121 -23.62 10.38 9.68
N ASP A 122 -24.63 10.43 10.56
CA ASP A 122 -25.59 9.34 10.83
C ASP A 122 -26.29 8.75 9.58
N ALA A 123 -26.27 9.45 8.44
CA ALA A 123 -26.87 9.02 7.17
C ALA A 123 -26.06 7.98 6.37
N VAL A 124 -24.78 7.73 6.69
CA VAL A 124 -23.91 6.81 5.92
C VAL A 124 -23.23 5.80 6.84
N SER A 125 -23.28 4.52 6.49
CA SER A 125 -22.61 3.46 7.26
C SER A 125 -21.11 3.74 7.41
N SER A 126 -20.59 3.64 8.64
CA SER A 126 -19.19 3.90 8.93
C SER A 126 -18.28 2.87 8.26
N LEU A 127 -17.26 3.36 7.53
CA LEU A 127 -16.14 2.54 7.08
C LEU A 127 -15.22 2.26 8.27
N SER A 128 -14.42 1.20 8.18
CA SER A 128 -13.29 0.99 9.09
C SER A 128 -12.01 0.97 8.29
N ALA A 129 -10.87 1.20 8.94
CA ALA A 129 -9.55 1.09 8.30
C ALA A 129 -8.52 0.45 9.23
N ILE A 130 -7.50 -0.18 8.62
CA ILE A 130 -6.28 -0.60 9.31
C ILE A 130 -5.47 0.65 9.63
N LEU A 131 -5.06 0.78 10.90
CA LEU A 131 -4.29 1.93 11.34
C LEU A 131 -2.86 1.89 10.81
N LEU A 132 -2.44 2.99 10.19
CA LEU A 132 -1.06 3.25 9.82
C LEU A 132 -0.33 3.98 10.93
N ASP A 133 0.97 3.70 11.03
CA ASP A 133 1.88 4.52 11.81
C ASP A 133 1.85 5.99 11.29
N PRO A 134 1.83 7.00 12.17
CA PRO A 134 1.72 8.40 11.76
C PRO A 134 2.84 8.87 10.81
N ASP A 135 4.07 8.41 11.01
CA ASP A 135 5.20 8.81 10.15
C ASP A 135 5.05 8.18 8.76
N TYR A 136 4.62 6.91 8.70
CA TYR A 136 4.31 6.25 7.42
C TYR A 136 3.10 6.87 6.70
N TYR A 137 2.07 7.30 7.44
CA TYR A 137 0.95 8.04 6.85
C TYR A 137 1.42 9.37 6.26
N GLY A 138 2.18 10.16 7.01
CA GLY A 138 2.76 11.42 6.52
C GLY A 138 3.64 11.21 5.29
N TRP A 139 4.47 10.16 5.30
CA TRP A 139 5.29 9.77 4.17
C TRP A 139 4.47 9.41 2.92
N ILE A 140 3.42 8.60 3.07
CA ILE A 140 2.49 8.27 1.98
C ILE A 140 1.87 9.55 1.39
N HIS A 141 1.44 10.47 2.24
CA HIS A 141 0.84 11.74 1.82
C HIS A 141 1.82 12.62 1.03
N ALA A 142 3.07 12.75 1.49
CA ALA A 142 4.11 13.50 0.80
C ALA A 142 4.46 12.91 -0.58
N GLY A 143 4.32 11.59 -0.73
CA GLY A 143 4.62 10.87 -1.96
C GLY A 143 3.49 10.77 -2.98
N ARG A 144 2.31 11.32 -2.70
CA ARG A 144 1.15 11.20 -3.59
C ARG A 144 1.38 11.88 -4.93
N GLN A 145 0.78 11.32 -5.96
CA GLN A 145 0.66 11.89 -7.29
C GLN A 145 -0.56 11.31 -8.01
N VAL A 146 -1.08 12.03 -8.99
CA VAL A 146 -2.13 11.49 -9.87
C VAL A 146 -1.46 10.91 -11.11
N GLN A 147 -1.68 9.63 -11.35
CA GLN A 147 -1.20 8.93 -12.54
C GLN A 147 -2.34 8.09 -13.11
N GLN A 148 -2.56 8.16 -14.44
CA GLN A 148 -3.65 7.45 -15.10
C GLN A 148 -5.02 7.62 -14.40
N ARG A 149 -5.34 8.86 -13.98
CA ARG A 149 -6.61 9.23 -13.33
C ARG A 149 -6.86 8.63 -11.93
N VAL A 150 -5.85 8.01 -11.32
CA VAL A 150 -5.90 7.56 -9.93
C VAL A 150 -4.82 8.25 -9.10
N SER A 151 -5.11 8.44 -7.82
CA SER A 151 -4.10 8.87 -6.85
C SER A 151 -3.27 7.67 -6.42
N ILE A 152 -1.95 7.75 -6.60
CA ILE A 152 -0.99 6.72 -6.24
C ILE A 152 0.18 7.32 -5.46
N VAL A 153 0.98 6.49 -4.81
CA VAL A 153 2.25 6.88 -4.20
C VAL A 153 3.41 6.61 -5.15
N ARG A 154 4.35 7.56 -5.28
CA ARG A 154 5.54 7.44 -6.15
C ARG A 154 6.54 6.37 -5.68
N PRO A 155 7.41 5.85 -6.56
CA PRO A 155 8.33 4.74 -6.26
C PRO A 155 9.15 4.91 -4.99
N GLU A 156 9.76 6.08 -4.81
CA GLU A 156 10.66 6.40 -3.70
C GLU A 156 9.94 6.36 -2.37
N HIS A 157 8.64 6.67 -2.39
CA HIS A 157 7.81 6.59 -1.21
C HIS A 157 7.25 5.19 -0.99
N LEU A 158 6.99 4.40 -2.05
CA LEU A 158 6.57 3.00 -1.94
C LEU A 158 7.66 2.07 -1.38
N ILE A 159 8.94 2.37 -1.66
CA ILE A 159 10.07 1.54 -1.23
C ILE A 159 10.07 1.31 0.29
N PRO A 160 9.98 2.35 1.15
CA PRO A 160 9.89 2.16 2.59
C PRO A 160 8.71 1.30 3.04
N LEU A 161 7.54 1.42 2.40
CA LEU A 161 6.37 0.60 2.74
C LEU A 161 6.65 -0.89 2.46
N LYS A 162 7.31 -1.20 1.34
CA LYS A 162 7.66 -2.58 0.97
C LYS A 162 8.73 -3.15 1.90
N ALA A 163 9.76 -2.37 2.22
CA ALA A 163 10.81 -2.75 3.15
C ALA A 163 10.23 -3.02 4.55
N ARG A 164 9.32 -2.17 5.03
CA ARG A 164 8.62 -2.37 6.29
C ARG A 164 7.78 -3.64 6.31
N ALA A 165 6.97 -3.86 5.27
CA ALA A 165 6.17 -5.08 5.14
C ALA A 165 7.05 -6.35 5.13
N TRP A 166 8.23 -6.30 4.50
CA TRP A 166 9.19 -7.39 4.52
C TRP A 166 9.71 -7.67 5.94
N LEU A 167 10.10 -6.64 6.69
CA LEU A 167 10.56 -6.75 8.08
C LEU A 167 9.48 -7.35 8.97
N ASP A 168 8.25 -6.82 8.89
CA ASP A 168 7.13 -7.26 9.71
C ASP A 168 6.76 -8.72 9.43
N LEU A 169 6.67 -9.12 8.16
CA LEU A 169 6.35 -10.51 7.79
C LEU A 169 7.48 -11.48 8.17
N THR A 170 8.74 -11.05 8.05
CA THR A 170 9.90 -11.85 8.45
C THR A 170 9.94 -12.06 9.96
N ALA A 171 9.70 -11.00 10.75
CA ALA A 171 9.63 -11.10 12.20
C ALA A 171 8.47 -12.01 12.65
N ARG A 172 7.27 -11.84 12.07
CA ARG A 172 6.11 -12.71 12.36
C ARG A 172 6.41 -14.18 12.08
N ARG A 173 7.11 -14.48 10.99
CA ARG A 173 7.53 -15.85 10.66
C ARG A 173 8.52 -16.41 11.67
N GLN A 174 9.51 -15.62 12.09
CA GLN A 174 10.49 -16.02 13.10
C GLN A 174 9.84 -16.32 14.46
N LEU A 175 8.73 -15.65 14.78
CA LEU A 175 7.92 -15.91 15.96
C LEU A 175 6.94 -17.11 15.81
N GLY A 176 7.06 -17.90 14.73
CA GLY A 176 6.23 -19.08 14.48
C GLY A 176 4.87 -18.79 13.82
N GLY A 177 4.64 -17.56 13.35
CA GLY A 177 3.43 -17.21 12.60
C GLY A 177 3.36 -17.91 11.24
N GLN A 178 2.15 -18.27 10.80
CA GLN A 178 1.89 -18.85 9.48
C GLN A 178 2.00 -17.79 8.38
N VAL A 179 3.23 -17.53 7.92
CA VAL A 179 3.53 -16.57 6.84
C VAL A 179 4.22 -17.30 5.68
N SER A 180 3.71 -17.12 4.47
CA SER A 180 4.29 -17.72 3.27
C SER A 180 5.64 -17.08 2.91
N SER A 181 6.62 -17.91 2.53
CA SER A 181 7.89 -17.43 1.96
C SER A 181 7.68 -16.57 0.72
N ALA A 182 6.65 -16.85 -0.08
CA ALA A 182 6.34 -16.09 -1.29
C ALA A 182 5.86 -14.66 -0.95
N ASP A 183 5.09 -14.52 0.13
CA ASP A 183 4.63 -13.22 0.60
C ASP A 183 5.75 -12.36 1.15
N ILE A 184 6.74 -12.95 1.82
CA ILE A 184 7.96 -12.23 2.22
C ILE A 184 8.77 -11.85 0.96
N LYS A 185 9.05 -12.83 0.08
CA LYS A 185 9.90 -12.64 -1.10
C LYS A 185 9.37 -11.56 -2.05
N LYS A 186 8.04 -11.45 -2.25
CA LYS A 186 7.47 -10.45 -3.16
C LYS A 186 7.79 -9.01 -2.71
N HIS A 187 7.81 -8.72 -1.41
CA HIS A 187 8.11 -7.37 -0.92
C HIS A 187 9.57 -6.99 -1.17
N LYS A 188 10.52 -7.91 -0.90
CA LYS A 188 11.93 -7.73 -1.26
C LYS A 188 12.09 -7.45 -2.74
N ASN A 189 11.50 -8.30 -3.58
CA ASN A 189 11.60 -8.18 -5.03
C ASN A 189 10.99 -6.87 -5.54
N ASP A 190 9.89 -6.41 -4.94
CA ASP A 190 9.28 -5.12 -5.28
C ASP A 190 10.20 -3.94 -4.93
N VAL A 191 10.91 -3.97 -3.80
CA VAL A 191 11.91 -2.93 -3.44
C VAL A 191 12.95 -2.79 -4.55
N PHE A 192 13.57 -3.90 -4.98
CA PHE A 192 14.60 -3.87 -6.02
C PHE A 192 14.07 -3.45 -7.39
N ARG A 193 12.83 -3.83 -7.75
CA ARG A 193 12.18 -3.35 -8.98
C ARG A 193 11.94 -1.86 -8.95
N LEU A 194 11.45 -1.33 -7.83
CA LEU A 194 11.21 0.10 -7.68
C LEU A 194 12.52 0.90 -7.68
N LEU A 195 13.57 0.39 -7.02
CA LEU A 195 14.91 1.01 -7.03
C LEU A 195 15.46 1.19 -8.44
N ALA A 196 15.16 0.27 -9.36
CA ALA A 196 15.62 0.38 -10.75
C ALA A 196 14.95 1.53 -11.54
N ILE A 197 13.92 2.17 -10.97
CA ILE A 197 13.11 3.19 -11.65
C ILE A 197 12.94 4.48 -10.83
N VAL A 198 13.64 4.61 -9.69
CA VAL A 198 13.59 5.83 -8.88
C VAL A 198 14.23 7.00 -9.63
N ASP A 199 13.73 8.19 -9.36
CA ASP A 199 14.36 9.43 -9.79
C ASP A 199 15.71 9.58 -9.07
N PRO A 200 16.85 9.65 -9.79
CA PRO A 200 18.17 9.81 -9.17
C PRO A 200 18.32 11.14 -8.41
N ASP A 201 17.52 12.15 -8.75
CA ASP A 201 17.53 13.46 -8.09
C ASP A 201 16.54 13.53 -6.91
N PHE A 202 15.84 12.43 -6.61
CA PHE A 202 14.90 12.40 -5.50
C PHE A 202 15.59 12.68 -4.17
N SER A 203 15.01 13.60 -3.42
CA SER A 203 15.51 14.01 -2.12
C SER A 203 14.35 14.38 -1.22
N ALA A 204 14.25 13.73 -0.06
CA ALA A 204 13.23 14.02 0.94
C ALA A 204 13.80 13.88 2.36
N SER A 205 13.19 14.57 3.32
CA SER A 205 13.47 14.33 4.73
C SER A 205 12.74 13.07 5.16
N ILE A 206 13.48 12.01 5.46
CA ILE A 206 12.93 10.72 5.90
C ILE A 206 12.74 10.78 7.42
N PRO A 207 11.52 10.51 7.95
CA PRO A 207 11.29 10.44 9.39
C PRO A 207 12.23 9.45 10.08
N PRO A 208 12.70 9.73 11.31
CA PRO A 208 13.64 8.84 12.02
C PRO A 208 13.15 7.40 12.18
N SER A 209 11.86 7.19 12.39
CA SER A 209 11.24 5.86 12.48
C SER A 209 11.39 5.06 11.18
N ILE A 210 11.10 5.70 10.04
CA ILE A 210 11.24 5.12 8.71
C ILE A 210 12.72 4.87 8.41
N SER A 211 13.60 5.84 8.70
CA SER A 211 15.05 5.70 8.50
C SER A 211 15.61 4.50 9.28
N LYS A 212 15.20 4.33 10.54
CA LYS A 212 15.55 3.16 11.36
C LYS A 212 15.12 1.84 10.72
N ASP A 213 13.89 1.78 10.19
CA ASP A 213 13.41 0.60 9.48
C ASP A 213 14.20 0.34 8.18
N MET A 214 14.58 1.39 7.45
CA MET A 214 15.39 1.25 6.25
C MET A 214 16.79 0.73 6.57
N GLY A 215 17.41 1.19 7.65
CA GLY A 215 18.66 0.64 8.16
C GLY A 215 18.55 -0.85 8.48
N ALA A 216 17.53 -1.23 9.25
CA ALA A 216 17.27 -2.63 9.57
C ALA A 216 17.01 -3.49 8.32
N PHE A 217 16.34 -2.95 7.31
CA PHE A 217 16.16 -3.63 6.03
C PHE A 217 17.48 -3.77 5.27
N ALA A 218 18.29 -2.72 5.17
CA ALA A 218 19.59 -2.75 4.50
C ALA A 218 20.54 -3.80 5.11
N ASP A 219 20.62 -3.84 6.44
CA ASP A 219 21.42 -4.82 7.18
C ASP A 219 21.00 -6.26 6.85
N ARG A 220 19.69 -6.50 6.76
CA ARG A 220 19.14 -7.80 6.36
C ARG A 220 19.45 -8.12 4.90
N MET A 221 19.39 -7.12 4.01
CA MET A 221 19.65 -7.31 2.58
C MET A 221 21.11 -7.62 2.26
N ALA A 222 22.06 -7.21 3.11
CA ALA A 222 23.48 -7.55 2.95
C ALA A 222 23.77 -9.06 2.98
N ALA A 223 22.94 -9.84 3.69
CA ALA A 223 23.07 -11.30 3.80
C ALA A 223 22.04 -12.08 2.98
N GLU A 224 21.06 -11.41 2.38
CA GLU A 224 19.97 -12.06 1.65
C GLU A 224 20.32 -12.26 0.17
N PRO A 225 20.08 -13.45 -0.40
CA PRO A 225 20.28 -13.67 -1.82
C PRO A 225 19.26 -12.87 -2.65
N ILE A 226 19.74 -12.10 -3.62
CA ILE A 226 18.93 -11.28 -4.52
C ILE A 226 19.18 -11.73 -5.95
N ASP A 227 18.15 -12.31 -6.58
CA ASP A 227 18.19 -12.75 -7.96
C ASP A 227 17.70 -11.63 -8.89
N LEU A 228 18.59 -10.68 -9.21
CA LEU A 228 18.30 -9.53 -10.07
C LEU A 228 17.87 -9.94 -11.49
N LYS A 229 18.41 -11.05 -12.01
CA LYS A 229 18.03 -11.57 -13.34
C LYS A 229 16.56 -11.95 -13.37
N SER A 230 16.05 -12.61 -12.33
CA SER A 230 14.61 -12.92 -12.20
C SER A 230 13.72 -11.67 -12.09
N LEU A 231 14.30 -10.51 -11.78
CA LEU A 231 13.62 -9.23 -11.72
C LEU A 231 13.71 -8.42 -13.02
N GLY A 232 14.44 -8.90 -14.03
CA GLY A 232 14.70 -8.16 -15.27
C GLY A 232 15.79 -7.09 -15.13
N ILE A 233 16.56 -7.11 -14.03
CA ILE A 233 17.63 -6.14 -13.76
C ILE A 233 18.96 -6.79 -14.16
N THR A 234 19.56 -6.34 -15.26
CA THR A 234 20.81 -6.90 -15.79
C THR A 234 21.98 -5.92 -15.77
N ALA A 235 21.71 -4.62 -15.62
CA ALA A 235 22.71 -3.55 -15.68
C ALA A 235 23.32 -3.20 -14.32
N ALA A 236 22.92 -3.90 -13.24
CA ALA A 236 23.39 -3.63 -11.89
C ALA A 236 23.63 -4.94 -11.12
N THR A 237 24.54 -4.88 -10.16
CA THR A 237 24.82 -5.93 -9.19
C THR A 237 23.97 -5.74 -7.92
N PRO A 238 23.75 -6.80 -7.11
CA PRO A 238 23.05 -6.66 -5.83
C PRO A 238 23.70 -5.63 -4.89
N ALA A 239 25.03 -5.51 -4.93
CA ALA A 239 25.77 -4.54 -4.13
C ALA A 239 25.50 -3.09 -4.58
N GLU A 240 25.49 -2.82 -5.88
CA GLU A 240 25.16 -1.49 -6.42
C GLU A 240 23.71 -1.10 -6.10
N MET A 241 22.76 -2.04 -6.24
CA MET A 241 21.36 -1.80 -5.88
C MET A 241 21.19 -1.51 -4.38
N LEU A 242 21.94 -2.19 -3.52
CA LEU A 242 21.93 -1.94 -2.09
C LEU A 242 22.56 -0.59 -1.74
N ALA A 243 23.65 -0.21 -2.40
CA ALA A 243 24.25 1.12 -2.25
C ALA A 243 23.31 2.23 -2.71
N GLN A 244 22.58 2.01 -3.80
CA GLN A 244 21.53 2.93 -4.27
C GLN A 244 20.39 3.03 -3.25
N PHE A 245 19.94 1.92 -2.67
CA PHE A 245 18.96 1.93 -1.59
C PHE A 245 19.44 2.73 -0.38
N GLN A 246 20.67 2.50 0.07
CA GLN A 246 21.27 3.25 1.18
C GLN A 246 21.35 4.75 0.87
N THR A 247 21.74 5.12 -0.34
CA THR A 247 21.78 6.52 -0.81
C THR A 247 20.38 7.15 -0.77
N LEU A 248 19.38 6.48 -1.35
CA LEU A 248 17.98 6.91 -1.34
C LEU A 248 17.47 7.13 0.08
N CYS A 249 17.83 6.22 1.00
CA CYS A 249 17.40 6.23 2.38
C CYS A 249 18.29 7.09 3.31
N ARG A 250 19.38 7.68 2.79
CA ARG A 250 20.38 8.47 3.53
C ARG A 250 20.97 7.70 4.73
N LEU A 251 21.33 6.45 4.50
CA LEU A 251 21.93 5.53 5.47
C LEU A 251 23.46 5.54 5.40
#